data_AF-A0A354X310-F1
#
_entry.id   AF-A0A354X310-F1
#
_cell.length_a   1.000
_cell.length_b   1.000
_cell.length_c   1.000
_cell.angle_alpha   90.00
_cell.angle_beta   90.00
_cell.angle_gamma   90.00
#
_symmetry.space_group_name_H-M   'P 1'
#
loop_
_entity.id
_entity.type
_entity.pdbx_description
1 polymer ?
#
loop_
_entity_poly.entity_id
_entity_poly.type
_entity_poly.pdbx_seq_one_letter_code
_entity_poly.pdbx_strand_id
1 'polypeptide(L)'
;MKQTTKNYETQWQAVAAYEKKSLPQSASAEVNKILRQAIADKNSPQVIKALIHQGKYDSVLDNQKDTLVFVHLNEMLSKSSDPIEQSVLHSMLGELYLQYYQNDRWNIDQRTQLSGFVPGDMNEWTKNIFYDKAVEHVAKSVAPADELLKVKVEHYAAVIELGKDSRRFFPTMYDFLAKR
;
A
#
# COMPACT_ATOMS: atom_id res chain seq x y z
N MET A 1 -6.67 -14.68 18.69
CA MET A 1 -5.82 -13.50 18.39
C MET A 1 -4.31 -13.73 18.62
N LYS A 2 -3.83 -14.68 19.46
CA LYS A 2 -2.38 -14.88 19.70
C LYS A 2 -1.56 -15.45 18.52
N GLN A 3 -2.20 -16.16 17.59
CA GLN A 3 -1.50 -16.85 16.50
C GLN A 3 -1.04 -15.90 15.39
N THR A 4 -1.83 -14.88 15.07
CA THR A 4 -1.52 -13.88 14.04
C THR A 4 -0.34 -13.00 14.45
N THR A 5 -0.28 -12.58 15.72
CA THR A 5 0.84 -11.77 16.25
C THR A 5 2.17 -12.51 16.20
N LYS A 6 2.19 -13.81 16.56
CA LYS A 6 3.40 -14.65 16.50
C LYS A 6 3.86 -14.89 15.05
N ASN A 7 2.93 -14.88 14.09
CA ASN A 7 3.24 -15.00 12.67
C ASN A 7 3.97 -13.75 12.14
N TYR A 8 3.42 -12.55 12.37
CA TYR A 8 4.05 -11.30 11.93
C TYR A 8 5.45 -11.10 12.51
N GLU A 9 5.64 -11.40 13.79
CA GLU A 9 6.97 -11.30 14.42
C GLU A 9 8.02 -12.14 13.68
N THR A 10 7.67 -13.38 13.33
CA THR A 10 8.55 -14.30 12.60
C THR A 10 8.85 -13.77 11.19
N GLN A 11 7.84 -13.24 10.49
CA GLN A 11 8.02 -12.66 9.15
C GLN A 11 8.92 -11.42 9.18
N TRP A 12 8.76 -10.54 10.18
CA TRP A 12 9.63 -9.38 10.35
C TRP A 12 11.07 -9.76 10.72
N GLN A 13 11.27 -10.82 11.50
CA GLN A 13 12.60 -11.40 11.73
C GLN A 13 13.23 -11.91 10.43
N ALA A 14 12.45 -12.50 9.52
CA ALA A 14 12.94 -12.92 8.21
C ALA A 14 13.35 -11.72 7.34
N VAL A 15 12.53 -10.66 7.28
CA VAL A 15 12.87 -9.39 6.59
C VAL A 15 14.22 -8.87 7.10
N ALA A 16 14.36 -8.77 8.42
CA ALA A 16 15.59 -8.32 9.06
C ALA A 16 16.81 -9.19 8.74
N ALA A 17 16.63 -10.51 8.73
CA ALA A 17 17.69 -11.44 8.38
C ALA A 17 18.13 -11.27 6.91
N TYR A 18 17.20 -11.01 5.98
CA TYR A 18 17.52 -10.70 4.60
C TYR A 18 18.25 -9.36 4.47
N GLU A 19 17.82 -8.33 5.20
CA GLU A 19 18.51 -7.03 5.21
C GLU A 19 19.94 -7.14 5.75
N LYS A 20 20.15 -7.86 6.86
CA LYS A 20 21.48 -8.10 7.44
C LYS A 20 22.42 -8.84 6.47
N LYS A 21 21.84 -9.64 5.57
CA LYS A 21 22.57 -10.37 4.51
C LYS A 21 22.71 -9.57 3.22
N SER A 22 22.26 -8.31 3.18
CA SER A 22 22.24 -7.47 1.97
C SER A 22 21.48 -8.11 0.80
N LEU A 23 20.32 -8.74 1.09
CA LEU A 23 19.44 -9.37 0.11
C LEU A 23 18.13 -8.57 -0.05
N PRO A 24 18.15 -7.40 -0.70
CA PRO A 24 17.00 -6.49 -0.75
C PRO A 24 15.80 -7.07 -1.52
N GLN A 25 16.01 -7.90 -2.55
CA GLN A 25 14.91 -8.54 -3.28
C GLN A 25 14.17 -9.55 -2.40
N SER A 26 14.89 -10.34 -1.59
CA SER A 26 14.27 -11.30 -0.66
C SER A 26 13.54 -10.57 0.47
N ALA A 27 14.12 -9.50 0.99
CA ALA A 27 13.46 -8.66 2.00
C ALA A 27 12.17 -8.03 1.44
N SER A 28 12.22 -7.46 0.24
CA SER A 28 11.06 -6.90 -0.45
C SER A 28 9.97 -7.94 -0.70
N ALA A 29 10.33 -9.14 -1.18
CA ALA A 29 9.38 -10.21 -1.41
C ALA A 29 8.66 -10.63 -0.11
N GLU A 30 9.39 -10.68 1.01
CA GLU A 30 8.80 -11.00 2.31
C GLU A 30 7.89 -9.87 2.82
N VAL A 31 8.28 -8.61 2.64
CA VAL A 31 7.43 -7.45 2.96
C VAL A 31 6.14 -7.45 2.14
N ASN A 32 6.18 -7.80 0.86
CA ASN A 32 4.98 -7.93 0.03
C ASN A 32 4.06 -9.04 0.53
N LYS A 33 4.60 -10.15 1.07
CA LYS A 33 3.78 -11.20 1.71
C LYS A 33 3.12 -10.69 2.98
N ILE A 34 3.89 -10.00 3.84
CA ILE A 34 3.37 -9.38 5.06
C ILE A 34 2.24 -8.41 4.73
N LEU A 35 2.42 -7.56 3.71
CA LEU A 35 1.41 -6.59 3.29
C LEU A 35 0.11 -7.28 2.84
N ARG A 36 0.19 -8.29 1.96
CA ARG A 36 -1.00 -9.05 1.53
C ARG A 36 -1.72 -9.71 2.70
N GLN A 37 -0.96 -10.33 3.60
CA GLN A 37 -1.54 -10.95 4.80
C GLN A 37 -2.18 -9.90 5.72
N ALA A 38 -1.55 -8.75 5.92
CA ALA A 38 -2.06 -7.67 6.76
C ALA A 38 -3.35 -7.08 6.22
N ILE A 39 -3.49 -6.95 4.90
CA ILE A 39 -4.75 -6.53 4.26
C ILE A 39 -5.83 -7.58 4.49
N ALA A 40 -5.52 -8.87 4.28
CA ALA A 40 -6.47 -9.96 4.49
C ALA A 40 -6.93 -10.08 5.96
N ASP A 41 -5.99 -9.90 6.89
CA ASP A 41 -6.24 -9.89 8.33
C ASP A 41 -6.88 -8.58 8.82
N LYS A 42 -7.01 -7.56 7.96
CA LYS A 42 -7.49 -6.21 8.29
C LYS A 42 -6.69 -5.57 9.43
N ASN A 43 -5.37 -5.77 9.40
CA ASN A 43 -4.43 -5.34 10.42
C ASN A 43 -3.70 -4.06 9.99
N SER A 44 -4.34 -2.91 10.22
CA SER A 44 -3.86 -1.60 9.79
C SER A 44 -2.45 -1.25 10.27
N PRO A 45 -2.06 -1.50 11.53
CA PRO A 45 -0.67 -1.28 11.96
C PRO A 45 0.35 -2.05 11.12
N GLN A 46 0.05 -3.30 10.75
CA GLN A 46 0.94 -4.09 9.89
C GLN A 46 0.91 -3.63 8.43
N VAL A 47 -0.24 -3.17 7.93
CA VAL A 47 -0.36 -2.55 6.60
C VAL A 47 0.53 -1.32 6.49
N ILE A 48 0.41 -0.37 7.42
CA ILE A 48 1.20 0.88 7.42
C ILE A 48 2.70 0.55 7.50
N LYS A 49 3.08 -0.35 8.40
CA LYS A 49 4.47 -0.79 8.55
C LYS A 49 5.00 -1.43 7.26
N ALA A 50 4.27 -2.37 6.69
CA ALA A 50 4.69 -3.04 5.46
C ALA A 50 4.79 -2.07 4.28
N LEU A 51 3.89 -1.09 4.18
CA LEU A 51 3.95 -0.07 3.13
C LEU A 51 5.20 0.80 3.22
N ILE A 52 5.57 1.23 4.43
CA ILE A 52 6.79 2.01 4.66
C ILE A 52 8.04 1.20 4.32
N HIS A 53 8.08 -0.07 4.73
CA HIS A 53 9.18 -0.96 4.37
C HIS A 53 9.22 -1.25 2.87
N GLN A 54 8.08 -1.29 2.18
CA GLN A 54 8.04 -1.48 0.73
C GLN A 54 8.69 -0.29 0.00
N GLY A 55 8.39 0.95 0.45
CA GLY A 55 9.00 2.16 -0.10
C GLY A 55 10.53 2.23 0.05
N LYS A 56 11.11 1.44 0.97
CA LYS A 56 12.56 1.32 1.14
C LYS A 56 13.25 0.58 -0.01
N TYR A 57 12.51 -0.27 -0.73
CA TYR A 57 13.05 -1.12 -1.80
C TYR A 57 12.63 -0.65 -3.19
N ASP A 58 12.00 0.53 -3.30
CA ASP A 58 11.36 1.03 -4.54
C ASP A 58 10.48 -0.06 -5.21
N SER A 59 9.76 -0.82 -4.38
CA SER A 59 8.98 -1.98 -4.82
C SER A 59 7.50 -1.67 -4.84
N VAL A 60 6.80 -2.28 -5.78
CA VAL A 60 5.37 -2.14 -6.00
C VAL A 60 4.68 -3.39 -5.46
N LEU A 61 3.48 -3.25 -4.89
CA LEU A 61 2.72 -4.41 -4.42
C LEU A 61 2.25 -5.21 -5.63
N ASP A 62 2.86 -6.37 -5.88
CA ASP A 62 2.42 -7.25 -6.96
C ASP A 62 1.15 -8.00 -6.55
N ASN A 63 0.00 -7.63 -7.13
CA ASN A 63 -1.29 -8.21 -6.77
C ASN A 63 -2.16 -8.54 -8.00
N GLN A 64 -1.54 -9.10 -9.04
CA GLN A 64 -2.20 -9.36 -10.32
C GLN A 64 -3.54 -10.09 -10.13
N LYS A 65 -4.62 -9.35 -10.42
CA LYS A 65 -6.03 -9.79 -10.53
C LYS A 65 -6.72 -10.24 -9.24
N ASP A 66 -6.14 -10.02 -8.06
CA ASP A 66 -6.85 -10.27 -6.81
C ASP A 66 -7.77 -9.09 -6.45
N THR A 67 -9.04 -9.20 -6.83
CA THR A 67 -10.06 -8.20 -6.50
C THR A 67 -10.41 -8.17 -5.01
N LEU A 68 -10.09 -9.21 -4.23
CA LEU A 68 -10.38 -9.25 -2.79
C LEU A 68 -9.56 -8.21 -2.02
N VAL A 69 -8.36 -7.88 -2.49
CA VAL A 69 -7.57 -6.79 -1.89
C VAL A 69 -8.31 -5.46 -1.96
N PHE A 70 -8.99 -5.15 -3.06
CA PHE A 70 -9.81 -3.94 -3.15
C PHE A 70 -10.99 -3.99 -2.18
N VAL A 71 -11.64 -5.15 -2.03
CA VAL A 71 -12.74 -5.33 -1.07
C VAL A 71 -12.25 -5.08 0.35
N HIS A 72 -11.15 -5.72 0.76
CA HIS A 72 -10.58 -5.57 2.09
C HIS A 72 -10.11 -4.13 2.37
N LEU A 73 -9.45 -3.47 1.43
CA LEU A 73 -9.01 -2.09 1.59
C LEU A 73 -10.19 -1.12 1.70
N ASN A 74 -11.23 -1.28 0.88
CA ASN A 74 -12.44 -0.46 0.99
C ASN A 74 -13.19 -0.72 2.31
N GLU A 75 -13.23 -1.96 2.79
CA GLU A 75 -13.79 -2.26 4.10
C GLU A 75 -13.00 -1.62 5.24
N MET A 76 -11.67 -1.70 5.23
CA MET A 76 -10.82 -1.04 6.21
C MET A 76 -11.04 0.47 6.17
N LEU A 77 -11.09 1.05 4.97
CA LEU A 77 -11.30 2.48 4.77
C LEU A 77 -12.66 2.93 5.33
N SER A 78 -13.71 2.14 5.11
CA SER A 78 -15.07 2.43 5.61
C SER A 78 -15.19 2.40 7.15
N LYS A 79 -14.30 1.66 7.82
CA LYS A 79 -14.31 1.46 9.29
C LYS A 79 -13.32 2.34 10.01
N SER A 80 -12.30 2.84 9.32
CA SER A 80 -11.26 3.67 9.93
C SER A 80 -11.78 5.09 10.15
N SER A 81 -11.51 5.61 11.34
CA SER A 81 -11.65 7.03 11.69
C SER A 81 -10.30 7.73 11.87
N ASP A 82 -9.19 7.03 11.65
CA ASP A 82 -7.83 7.57 11.76
C ASP A 82 -7.42 8.17 10.40
N PRO A 83 -7.19 9.50 10.30
CA PRO A 83 -6.78 10.15 9.05
C PRO A 83 -5.51 9.56 8.45
N ILE A 84 -4.58 9.05 9.28
CA ILE A 84 -3.32 8.46 8.82
C ILE A 84 -3.58 7.12 8.14
N GLU A 85 -4.36 6.26 8.79
CA GLU A 85 -4.77 4.98 8.21
C GLU A 85 -5.57 5.20 6.91
N GLN A 86 -6.55 6.09 6.93
CA GLN A 86 -7.34 6.42 5.72
C GLN A 86 -6.43 6.90 4.57
N SER A 87 -5.45 7.74 4.88
CA SER A 87 -4.49 8.25 3.89
C SER A 87 -3.64 7.13 3.27
N VAL A 88 -3.16 6.20 4.11
CA VAL A 88 -2.41 5.02 3.67
C VAL A 88 -3.27 4.11 2.79
N LEU A 89 -4.51 3.83 3.20
CA LEU A 89 -5.45 3.00 2.42
C LEU A 89 -5.81 3.67 1.08
N HIS A 90 -6.01 4.98 1.07
CA HIS A 90 -6.21 5.75 -0.16
C HIS A 90 -5.00 5.67 -1.09
N SER A 91 -3.78 5.84 -0.58
CA SER A 91 -2.57 5.71 -1.40
C SER A 91 -2.46 4.33 -2.05
N MET A 92 -2.74 3.27 -1.28
CA MET A 92 -2.73 1.89 -1.78
C MET A 92 -3.79 1.65 -2.86
N LEU A 93 -5.02 2.11 -2.64
CA LEU A 93 -6.09 1.97 -3.63
C LEU A 93 -5.74 2.69 -4.94
N GLY A 94 -5.19 3.91 -4.86
CA GLY A 94 -4.77 4.67 -6.03
C GLY A 94 -3.72 3.93 -6.87
N GLU A 95 -2.69 3.42 -6.21
CA GLU A 95 -1.65 2.63 -6.86
C GLU A 95 -2.20 1.33 -7.46
N LEU A 96 -3.02 0.59 -6.72
CA LEU A 96 -3.60 -0.69 -7.16
C LEU A 96 -4.52 -0.51 -8.37
N TYR A 97 -5.29 0.57 -8.45
CA TYR A 97 -6.09 0.87 -9.65
C TYR A 97 -5.21 1.08 -10.88
N LEU A 98 -4.10 1.82 -10.76
CA LEU A 98 -3.15 1.99 -11.86
C LEU A 98 -2.46 0.69 -12.24
N GLN A 99 -2.04 -0.10 -11.25
CA GLN A 99 -1.43 -1.41 -11.50
C GLN A 99 -2.41 -2.36 -12.20
N TYR A 100 -3.67 -2.41 -11.76
CA TYR A 100 -4.69 -3.23 -12.40
C TYR A 100 -4.84 -2.84 -13.88
N TYR A 101 -4.95 -1.53 -14.16
CA TYR A 101 -4.97 -1.03 -15.53
C TYR A 101 -3.71 -1.43 -16.31
N GLN A 102 -2.52 -1.25 -15.73
CA GLN A 102 -1.26 -1.54 -16.41
C GLN A 102 -1.11 -3.03 -16.73
N ASN A 103 -1.55 -3.92 -15.83
CA ASN A 103 -1.46 -5.37 -15.97
C ASN A 103 -2.34 -5.91 -17.11
N ASP A 104 -3.48 -5.27 -17.39
CA ASP A 104 -4.40 -5.67 -18.47
C ASP A 104 -4.54 -4.57 -19.55
N ARG A 105 -3.52 -3.72 -19.67
CA ARG A 105 -3.57 -2.50 -20.48
C ARG A 105 -3.96 -2.76 -21.92
N TRP A 106 -3.42 -3.82 -22.53
CA TRP A 106 -3.70 -4.15 -23.93
C TRP A 106 -5.20 -4.39 -24.15
N ASN A 107 -5.86 -5.12 -23.26
CA ASN A 107 -7.31 -5.36 -23.37
C ASN A 107 -8.13 -4.12 -23.02
N ILE A 108 -7.75 -3.39 -21.95
CA ILE A 108 -8.48 -2.22 -21.47
C ILE A 108 -8.45 -1.09 -22.49
N ASP A 109 -7.30 -0.87 -23.16
CA ASP A 109 -7.14 0.17 -24.17
C ASP A 109 -8.00 -0.09 -25.43
N GLN A 110 -8.51 -1.31 -25.65
CA GLN A 110 -9.45 -1.63 -26.74
C GLN A 110 -10.93 -1.39 -26.39
N ARG A 111 -11.24 -1.06 -25.13
CA ARG A 111 -12.64 -0.87 -24.68
C ARG A 111 -13.17 0.50 -25.12
N THR A 112 -14.46 0.55 -25.47
CA THR A 112 -15.14 1.83 -25.72
C THR A 112 -15.29 2.60 -24.42
N GLN A 113 -14.84 3.86 -24.39
CA GLN A 113 -14.93 4.71 -23.20
C GLN A 113 -16.37 4.84 -22.70
N LEU A 114 -16.54 4.72 -21.39
CA LEU A 114 -17.81 4.96 -20.71
C LEU A 114 -17.77 6.35 -20.06
N SER A 115 -18.88 7.08 -20.14
CA SER A 115 -19.05 8.40 -19.55
C SER A 115 -20.35 8.47 -18.77
N GLY A 116 -20.33 9.17 -17.63
CA GLY A 116 -21.51 9.38 -16.77
C GLY A 116 -21.94 8.17 -15.93
N PHE A 117 -21.25 7.04 -16.03
CA PHE A 117 -21.55 5.82 -15.27
C PHE A 117 -20.28 4.99 -15.02
N VAL A 118 -20.20 4.37 -13.83
CA VAL A 118 -19.13 3.44 -13.45
C VAL A 118 -19.75 2.06 -13.21
N PRO A 119 -19.40 1.03 -14.00
CA PRO A 119 -19.89 -0.33 -13.78
C PRO A 119 -19.58 -0.86 -12.39
N GLY A 120 -20.45 -1.73 -11.87
CA GLY A 120 -20.23 -2.39 -10.58
C GLY A 120 -19.09 -3.43 -10.63
N ASP A 121 -18.91 -4.10 -11.78
CA ASP A 121 -17.78 -4.99 -12.00
C ASP A 121 -16.57 -4.20 -12.55
N MET A 122 -15.46 -4.23 -11.81
CA MET A 122 -14.20 -3.60 -12.21
C MET A 122 -13.63 -4.20 -13.49
N ASN A 123 -13.97 -5.45 -13.84
CA ASN A 123 -13.56 -6.06 -15.10
C ASN A 123 -14.17 -5.35 -16.31
N GLU A 124 -15.27 -4.59 -16.15
CA GLU A 124 -15.91 -3.81 -17.22
C GLU A 124 -15.38 -2.37 -17.31
N TRP A 125 -14.50 -1.96 -16.39
CA TRP A 125 -14.03 -0.59 -16.34
C TRP A 125 -13.21 -0.23 -17.58
N THR A 126 -13.36 1.02 -17.99
CA THR A 126 -12.61 1.59 -19.10
C THR A 126 -11.39 2.34 -18.57
N LYS A 127 -10.44 2.62 -19.47
CA LYS A 127 -9.21 3.34 -19.12
C LYS A 127 -9.48 4.58 -18.27
N ASN A 128 -10.40 5.44 -18.68
CA ASN A 128 -10.70 6.69 -17.96
C ASN A 128 -11.18 6.42 -16.53
N ILE A 129 -12.01 5.39 -16.31
CA ILE A 129 -12.47 5.04 -14.95
C ILE A 129 -11.31 4.66 -14.04
N PHE A 130 -10.34 3.86 -14.52
CA PHE A 130 -9.15 3.52 -13.73
C PHE A 130 -8.31 4.75 -13.38
N TYR A 131 -8.10 5.66 -14.34
CA TYR A 131 -7.38 6.90 -14.09
C TYR A 131 -8.12 7.81 -13.12
N ASP A 132 -9.43 8.00 -13.29
CA ASP A 132 -10.26 8.84 -12.43
C ASP A 132 -10.24 8.32 -10.99
N LYS A 133 -10.37 6.99 -10.82
CA LYS A 133 -10.27 6.34 -9.50
C LYS A 133 -8.89 6.46 -8.89
N ALA A 134 -7.85 6.24 -9.68
CA ALA A 134 -6.48 6.42 -9.19
C ALA A 134 -6.23 7.84 -8.69
N VAL A 135 -6.59 8.85 -9.50
CA VAL A 135 -6.43 10.27 -9.16
C VAL A 135 -7.27 10.65 -7.95
N GLU A 136 -8.52 10.19 -7.86
CA GLU A 136 -9.39 10.41 -6.69
C GLU A 136 -8.73 9.91 -5.42
N HIS A 137 -8.21 8.68 -5.43
CA HIS A 137 -7.59 8.06 -4.27
C HIS A 137 -6.24 8.70 -3.91
N VAL A 138 -5.41 9.04 -4.88
CA VAL A 138 -4.15 9.78 -4.64
C VAL A 138 -4.42 11.17 -4.08
N ALA A 139 -5.43 11.89 -4.57
CA ALA A 139 -5.79 13.20 -4.02
C ALA A 139 -6.24 13.08 -2.56
N LYS A 140 -7.03 12.06 -2.22
CA LYS A 140 -7.49 11.80 -0.85
C LYS A 140 -6.37 11.34 0.08
N SER A 141 -5.33 10.67 -0.42
CA SER A 141 -4.23 10.18 0.41
C SER A 141 -3.36 11.29 1.00
N VAL A 142 -3.37 12.48 0.40
CA VAL A 142 -2.57 13.63 0.84
C VAL A 142 -3.42 14.81 1.31
N ALA A 143 -4.75 14.68 1.26
CA ALA A 143 -5.69 15.73 1.66
C ALA A 143 -5.55 16.18 3.13
N PRO A 144 -5.36 15.30 4.14
CA PRO A 144 -5.19 15.70 5.53
C PRO A 144 -3.74 16.10 5.82
N ALA A 145 -3.24 17.10 5.08
CA ALA A 145 -1.83 17.49 5.08
C ALA A 145 -1.33 17.90 6.48
N ASP A 146 -2.13 18.65 7.24
CA ASP A 146 -1.76 19.14 8.57
C ASP A 146 -1.56 18.01 9.60
N GLU A 147 -2.36 16.95 9.49
CA GLU A 147 -2.24 15.74 10.31
C GLU A 147 -1.03 14.92 9.87
N LEU A 148 -0.87 14.72 8.56
CA LEU A 148 0.20 13.91 7.98
C LEU A 148 1.59 14.50 8.23
N LEU A 149 1.72 15.83 8.23
CA LEU A 149 2.98 16.53 8.52
C LEU A 149 3.43 16.40 9.98
N LYS A 150 2.51 16.11 10.91
CA LYS A 150 2.83 15.93 12.34
C LYS A 150 3.34 14.53 12.66
N VAL A 151 3.13 13.58 11.75
CA VAL A 151 3.39 12.17 11.98
C VAL A 151 4.71 11.77 11.32
N LYS A 152 5.69 11.40 12.13
CA LYS A 152 6.96 10.87 11.63
C LYS A 152 6.78 9.43 11.14
N VAL A 153 7.29 9.13 9.96
CA VAL A 153 7.30 7.77 9.37
C VAL A 153 7.98 6.78 10.31
N GLU A 154 9.00 7.23 11.03
CA GLU A 154 9.77 6.44 12.00
C GLU A 154 8.89 5.79 13.08
N HIS A 155 7.76 6.39 13.46
CA HIS A 155 6.83 5.82 14.44
C HIS A 155 6.26 4.46 14.01
N TYR A 156 6.17 4.22 12.71
CA TYR A 156 5.65 2.97 12.14
C TYR A 156 6.76 2.05 11.63
N ALA A 157 7.99 2.55 11.50
CA ALA A 157 9.14 1.80 10.97
C ALA A 157 9.86 0.94 12.02
N ALA A 158 9.57 1.12 13.31
CA ALA A 158 10.35 0.53 14.40
C ALA A 158 10.16 -0.99 14.53
N VAL A 159 10.97 -1.78 13.82
CA VAL A 159 11.57 -3.03 14.32
C VAL A 159 13.00 -3.12 13.77
N ILE A 160 13.95 -2.92 14.70
CA ILE A 160 15.42 -3.17 14.64
C ILE A 160 16.26 -1.92 14.61
N GLU A 161 17.18 -1.90 15.58
CA GLU A 161 18.19 -0.87 15.83
C GLU A 161 18.70 -0.23 14.56
N LEU A 162 18.66 1.10 14.56
CA LEU A 162 19.34 1.97 13.62
C LEU A 162 20.85 1.68 13.67
N GLY A 163 21.26 0.60 13.01
CA GLY A 163 22.51 0.63 12.27
C GLY A 163 22.44 1.81 11.32
N LYS A 164 23.55 2.52 11.15
CA LYS A 164 23.72 3.75 10.37
C LYS A 164 23.44 3.55 8.87
N ASP A 165 22.28 3.02 8.51
CA ASP A 165 21.82 2.91 7.15
C ASP A 165 21.24 4.25 6.74
N SER A 166 21.97 4.91 5.86
CA SER A 166 21.64 6.15 5.14
C SER A 166 20.42 6.04 4.22
N ARG A 167 19.48 5.12 4.51
CA ARG A 167 18.30 4.87 3.69
C ARG A 167 17.27 5.99 3.94
N ARG A 168 16.77 6.55 2.84
CA ARG A 168 16.00 7.80 2.77
C ARG A 168 14.64 7.63 3.43
N PHE A 169 14.57 7.77 4.75
CA PHE A 169 13.28 7.93 5.42
C PHE A 169 12.75 9.32 5.18
N PHE A 170 11.52 9.40 4.69
CA PHE A 170 10.80 10.65 4.58
C PHE A 170 10.54 11.20 5.98
N PRO A 171 10.74 12.51 6.22
CA PRO A 171 10.58 13.09 7.56
C PRO A 171 9.17 12.90 8.13
N THR A 172 8.16 13.00 7.27
CA THR A 172 6.74 12.94 7.65
C THR A 172 5.96 11.93 6.80
N MET A 173 4.80 11.50 7.29
CA MET A 173 3.88 10.67 6.50
C MET A 173 3.43 11.38 5.23
N TYR A 174 3.27 12.71 5.28
CA TYR A 174 2.96 13.51 4.10
C TYR A 174 4.04 13.37 3.02
N ASP A 175 5.31 13.55 3.40
CA ASP A 175 6.45 13.44 2.48
C ASP A 175 6.55 12.05 1.85
N PHE A 176 6.24 11.00 2.64
CA PHE A 176 6.20 9.62 2.15
C PHE A 176 5.08 9.42 1.13
N LEU A 177 3.85 9.80 1.47
CA LEU A 177 2.68 9.56 0.60
C LEU A 177 2.71 10.42 -0.67
N ALA A 178 3.24 11.65 -0.61
CA ALA A 178 3.35 12.54 -1.77
C ALA A 178 4.41 12.12 -2.80
N LYS A 179 5.29 11.17 -2.43
CA LYS A 179 6.39 10.68 -3.27
C LYS A 179 6.17 9.28 -3.81
N ARG A 180 5.06 8.66 -3.42
CA ARG A 180 4.67 7.29 -3.76
C ARG A 180 3.92 7.27 -5.09
#